data_AF-A0A915U237-F1
#
_entry.id   AF-A0A915U237-F1
#
_cell.length_a   1.000
_cell.length_b   1.000
_cell.length_c   1.000
_cell.angle_alpha   90.00
_cell.angle_beta   90.00
_cell.angle_gamma   90.00
#
_symmetry.space_group_name_H-M   'P 1'
#
loop_
_entity.id
_entity.type
_entity.pdbx_description
1 polymer ?
#
loop_
_entity_poly.entity_id
_entity_poly.type
_entity_poly.pdbx_seq_one_letter_code
_entity_poly.pdbx_strand_id
1 'polypeptide(L)'
;MKEKRAGIVGVPPLSVIRTLHEERFNIFDLDEPQVRVSLDLTSRYLPRVYCAILRTVVLNAMHLKLDVVYIDVGPGKCDCALHVATILEDILDCPVIQTRNTDTTGFGTPVCRARMKLVDKFLAITRSVQSPLPHDDIPACTPTAGFWGYRHGISPSSSSFPTPPMSMAGPAAWKTRPRPT
;
A
#
# COMPACT_ATOMS: atom_id res chain seq x y z
N MET A 1 22.66 -3.50 22.71
CA MET A 1 22.05 -2.26 22.18
C MET A 1 20.63 -2.60 21.75
N LYS A 2 19.64 -1.74 22.05
CA LYS A 2 18.24 -1.96 21.65
C LYS A 2 18.12 -1.72 20.14
N GLU A 3 17.48 -2.63 19.43
CA GLU A 3 17.21 -2.46 18.00
C GLU A 3 16.25 -1.26 17.81
N LYS A 4 16.64 -0.29 16.98
CA LYS A 4 15.79 0.86 16.66
C LYS A 4 14.68 0.42 15.73
N ARG A 5 13.46 0.91 15.93
CA ARG A 5 12.26 0.48 15.20
C ARG A 5 11.58 1.66 14.56
N ALA A 6 11.41 1.63 13.24
CA ALA A 6 10.75 2.68 12.47
C ALA A 6 9.44 2.15 11.90
N GLY A 7 8.37 2.93 11.99
CA GLY A 7 7.14 2.71 11.24
C GLY A 7 7.15 3.51 9.95
N ILE A 8 6.71 2.93 8.84
CA ILE A 8 6.44 3.65 7.60
C ILE A 8 4.96 3.52 7.23
N VAL A 9 4.36 4.61 6.74
CA VAL A 9 3.00 4.65 6.20
C VAL A 9 3.09 5.14 4.77
N GLY A 10 2.71 4.29 3.82
CA GLY A 10 2.99 4.53 2.41
C GLY A 10 4.44 4.33 2.03
N VAL A 11 4.80 4.94 0.91
CA VAL A 11 6.15 4.90 0.37
C VAL A 11 6.79 6.25 0.65
N PRO A 12 7.55 6.42 1.74
CA PRO A 12 8.30 7.67 1.96
C PRO A 12 9.36 7.83 0.86
N PRO A 13 9.97 9.03 0.73
CA PRO A 13 11.08 9.24 -0.20
C PRO A 13 12.19 8.19 -0.02
N LEU A 14 12.82 7.78 -1.11
CA LEU A 14 13.90 6.81 -1.15
C LEU A 14 15.07 7.22 -0.24
N SER A 15 15.32 8.52 -0.09
CA SER A 15 16.31 9.04 0.85
C SER A 15 16.01 8.63 2.30
N VAL A 16 14.74 8.65 2.71
CA VAL A 16 14.32 8.19 4.04
C VAL A 16 14.57 6.70 4.23
N ILE A 17 14.18 5.87 3.24
CA ILE A 17 14.42 4.42 3.31
C ILE A 17 15.92 4.11 3.37
N ARG A 18 16.76 4.84 2.61
CA ARG A 18 18.22 4.71 2.67
C ARG A 18 18.77 5.04 4.05
N THR A 19 18.37 6.18 4.63
CA THR A 19 18.79 6.57 5.98
C THR A 19 18.40 5.52 7.02
N LEU A 20 17.18 4.99 6.95
CA LEU A 20 16.73 3.93 7.86
C LEU A 20 17.59 2.66 7.76
N HIS A 21 18.00 2.28 6.56
CA HIS A 21 18.92 1.15 6.33
C HIS A 21 20.33 1.43 6.86
N GLU A 22 20.88 2.60 6.57
CA GLU A 22 22.21 3.04 7.03
C GLU A 22 22.28 3.06 8.56
N GLU A 23 21.21 3.52 9.22
CA GLU A 23 21.08 3.56 10.67
C GLU A 23 20.63 2.23 11.30
N ARG A 24 20.44 1.19 10.48
CA ARG A 24 20.04 -0.16 10.91
C ARG A 24 18.73 -0.20 11.71
N PHE A 25 17.74 0.57 11.29
CA PHE A 25 16.38 0.44 11.82
C PHE A 25 15.74 -0.86 11.33
N ASN A 26 14.96 -1.48 12.22
CA ASN A 26 13.96 -2.47 11.86
C ASN A 26 12.70 -1.72 11.38
N ILE A 27 12.40 -1.84 10.09
CA ILE A 27 11.32 -1.10 9.42
C ILE A 27 10.02 -1.93 9.47
N PHE A 28 8.94 -1.31 9.91
CA PHE A 28 7.60 -1.88 9.94
C PHE A 28 6.72 -1.12 8.95
N ASP A 29 6.20 -1.81 7.93
CA ASP A 29 5.15 -1.27 7.07
C ASP A 29 3.82 -1.27 7.84
N LEU A 30 3.38 -0.09 8.25
CA LEU A 30 2.17 0.09 9.04
C LEU A 30 0.90 0.00 8.19
N ASP A 31 0.99 0.02 6.86
CA ASP A 31 -0.15 -0.23 5.97
C ASP A 31 -0.55 -1.72 5.98
N GLU A 32 0.38 -2.61 6.35
CA GLU A 32 0.15 -4.06 6.48
C GLU A 32 -0.23 -4.47 7.91
N PRO A 33 -1.04 -5.52 8.12
CA PRO A 33 -1.33 -6.03 9.46
C PRO A 33 -0.07 -6.55 10.18
N GLN A 34 0.41 -5.80 11.18
CA GLN A 34 1.55 -6.22 12.03
C GLN A 34 1.08 -6.89 13.32
N VAL A 35 -0.16 -6.62 13.74
CA VAL A 35 -0.76 -7.13 14.98
C VAL A 35 -2.07 -7.86 14.70
N ARG A 36 -2.37 -8.88 15.51
CA ARG A 36 -3.59 -9.70 15.40
C ARG A 36 -4.62 -9.30 16.45
N VAL A 37 -5.12 -8.07 16.33
CA VAL A 37 -6.18 -7.53 17.20
C VAL A 37 -7.26 -6.85 16.35
N SER A 38 -8.43 -6.62 16.93
CA SER A 38 -9.56 -6.04 16.19
C SER A 38 -9.32 -4.58 15.83
N LEU A 39 -9.62 -4.21 14.57
CA LEU A 39 -9.62 -2.83 14.10
C LEU A 39 -10.63 -1.95 14.85
N ASP A 40 -11.62 -2.51 15.55
CA ASP A 40 -12.57 -1.71 16.32
C ASP A 40 -11.91 -0.98 17.50
N LEU A 41 -10.71 -1.40 17.93
CA LEU A 41 -9.92 -0.68 18.92
C LEU A 41 -9.52 0.73 18.46
N THR A 42 -9.51 1.00 17.15
CA THR A 42 -9.19 2.32 16.61
C THR A 42 -10.38 3.27 16.59
N SER A 43 -11.60 2.82 16.91
CA SER A 43 -12.81 3.63 16.73
C SER A 43 -12.88 4.87 17.62
N ARG A 44 -12.07 4.91 18.69
CA ARG A 44 -11.92 6.08 19.57
C ARG A 44 -11.08 7.20 18.96
N TYR A 45 -10.31 6.89 17.91
CA TYR A 45 -9.43 7.83 17.22
C TYR A 45 -9.86 8.09 15.78
N LEU A 46 -10.35 7.06 15.09
CA LEU A 46 -10.77 7.14 13.71
C LEU A 46 -12.20 6.64 13.54
N PRO A 47 -13.08 7.41 12.86
CA PRO A 47 -14.39 6.93 12.45
C PRO A 47 -14.31 5.61 11.66
N ARG A 48 -15.30 4.73 11.84
CA ARG A 48 -15.35 3.41 11.16
C ARG A 48 -15.38 3.51 9.63
N VAL A 49 -15.73 4.68 9.09
CA VAL A 49 -15.78 4.98 7.66
C VAL A 49 -14.39 5.19 7.03
N TYR A 50 -13.33 5.35 7.83
CA TYR A 50 -11.97 5.39 7.32
C TYR A 50 -11.61 4.05 6.67
N CYS A 51 -10.77 4.09 5.64
CA CYS A 51 -10.35 2.88 4.96
C CYS A 51 -9.61 1.94 5.92
N ALA A 52 -9.70 0.64 5.65
CA ALA A 52 -9.08 -0.39 6.49
C ALA A 52 -7.57 -0.17 6.68
N ILE A 53 -6.88 0.35 5.66
CA ILE A 53 -5.44 0.64 5.71
C ILE A 53 -5.13 1.67 6.80
N LEU A 54 -5.81 2.82 6.81
CA LEU A 54 -5.55 3.87 7.81
C LEU A 54 -5.93 3.44 9.22
N ARG A 55 -6.98 2.61 9.36
CA ARG A 55 -7.31 1.98 10.64
C ARG A 55 -6.21 1.00 11.07
N THR A 56 -5.66 0.21 10.15
CA THR A 56 -4.50 -0.68 10.42
C THR A 56 -3.27 0.11 10.84
N VAL A 57 -2.98 1.25 10.20
CA VAL A 57 -1.87 2.14 10.57
C VAL A 57 -1.96 2.57 12.02
N VAL A 58 -3.11 3.13 12.44
CA VAL A 58 -3.32 3.54 13.83
C VAL A 58 -3.24 2.35 14.78
N LEU A 59 -3.85 1.22 14.41
CA LEU A 59 -3.81 0.00 15.22
C LEU A 59 -2.37 -0.47 15.45
N ASN A 60 -1.56 -0.57 14.39
CA ASN A 60 -0.17 -0.99 14.46
C ASN A 60 0.65 0.00 15.30
N ALA A 61 0.54 1.30 15.03
CA ALA A 61 1.32 2.32 15.71
C ALA A 61 1.10 2.33 17.23
N MET A 62 -0.14 2.12 17.67
CA MET A 62 -0.47 2.04 19.11
C MET A 62 0.07 0.79 19.81
N HIS A 63 0.28 -0.30 19.08
CA HIS A 63 0.65 -1.59 19.67
C HIS A 63 2.15 -1.92 19.48
N LEU A 64 2.82 -1.23 18.56
CA LEU A 64 4.26 -1.36 18.33
C LEU A 64 5.01 -0.30 19.12
N LYS A 65 6.08 -0.71 19.81
CA LYS A 65 7.06 0.24 20.37
C LYS A 65 7.97 0.71 19.24
N LEU A 66 7.68 1.90 18.70
CA LEU A 66 8.43 2.55 17.63
C LEU A 66 9.28 3.69 18.21
N ASP A 67 10.43 3.96 17.60
CA ASP A 67 11.30 5.09 17.94
C ASP A 67 11.04 6.30 17.01
N VAL A 68 10.42 6.07 15.84
CA VAL A 68 9.99 7.09 14.88
C VAL A 68 8.93 6.53 13.93
N VAL A 69 8.03 7.37 13.45
CA VAL A 69 7.09 7.05 12.36
C VAL A 69 7.31 8.02 11.21
N TYR A 70 7.42 7.51 9.98
CA TYR A 70 7.39 8.31 8.75
C TYR A 70 6.06 8.07 8.03
N ILE A 71 5.33 9.14 7.73
CA ILE A 71 4.05 9.07 7.03
C ILE A 71 4.08 9.92 5.76
N ASP A 72 3.87 9.29 4.61
CA ASP A 72 3.71 10.03 3.35
C ASP A 72 2.35 10.72 3.34
N VAL A 73 2.38 12.04 3.27
CA VAL A 73 1.21 12.94 3.12
C VAL A 73 1.24 13.66 1.77
N GLY A 74 2.10 13.17 0.86
CA GLY A 74 2.25 13.65 -0.50
C GLY A 74 1.12 13.21 -1.44
N PRO A 75 1.26 13.51 -2.76
CA PRO A 75 0.25 13.21 -3.76
C PRO A 75 -0.02 11.70 -3.95
N GLY A 76 0.84 10.84 -3.41
CA GLY A 76 0.66 9.38 -3.41
C GLY A 76 -0.38 8.86 -2.41
N LYS A 77 -0.90 9.72 -1.53
CA LYS A 77 -1.87 9.34 -0.49
C LYS A 77 -3.11 10.24 -0.53
N CYS A 78 -4.12 9.84 0.24
CA CYS A 78 -5.38 10.57 0.37
C CYS A 78 -5.31 11.59 1.51
N ASP A 79 -6.21 12.59 1.51
CA ASP A 79 -6.29 13.61 2.57
C ASP A 79 -6.49 13.01 3.97
N CYS A 80 -7.14 11.85 4.07
CA CYS A 80 -7.30 11.15 5.33
C CYS A 80 -5.96 10.69 5.94
N ALA A 81 -4.92 10.46 5.13
CA ALA A 81 -3.59 10.14 5.62
C ALA A 81 -2.94 11.34 6.34
N LEU A 82 -3.17 12.56 5.85
CA LEU A 82 -2.74 13.79 6.54
C LEU A 82 -3.41 13.91 7.90
N HIS A 83 -4.72 13.65 7.99
CA HIS A 83 -5.42 13.67 9.27
C HIS A 83 -4.92 12.58 10.23
N VAL A 84 -4.63 11.39 9.72
CA VAL A 84 -4.02 10.30 10.50
C VAL A 84 -2.64 10.72 11.03
N ALA A 85 -1.83 11.44 10.26
CA ALA A 85 -0.54 11.95 10.75
C ALA A 85 -0.71 12.80 12.02
N THR A 86 -1.65 13.76 12.01
CA THR A 86 -1.97 14.59 13.17
C THR A 86 -2.46 13.77 14.36
N ILE A 87 -3.33 12.78 14.14
CA ILE A 87 -3.78 11.89 15.21
C ILE A 87 -2.62 11.10 15.80
N LEU A 88 -1.70 10.61 14.97
CA LEU A 88 -0.52 9.86 15.44
C LEU A 88 0.41 10.76 16.27
N GLU A 89 0.60 12.02 15.88
CA GLU A 89 1.38 13.02 16.63
C GLU A 89 0.80 13.24 18.04
N ASP A 90 -0.54 13.22 18.18
CA ASP A 90 -1.21 13.41 19.47
C ASP A 90 -1.14 12.19 20.40
N ILE A 91 -1.06 10.97 19.85
CA ILE A 91 -1.20 9.73 20.64
C ILE A 91 0.10 8.96 20.84
N LEU A 92 1.15 9.25 20.08
CA LEU A 92 2.43 8.54 20.16
C LEU A 92 3.45 9.36 20.94
N ASP A 93 4.25 8.68 21.77
CA ASP A 93 5.39 9.30 22.47
C ASP A 93 6.62 9.50 21.56
N CYS A 94 6.62 8.88 20.37
CA CYS A 94 7.71 8.97 19.40
C CYS A 94 7.41 10.02 18.32
N PRO A 95 8.45 10.62 17.70
CA PRO A 95 8.26 11.57 16.62
C PRO A 95 7.53 10.95 15.43
N VAL A 96 6.56 11.68 14.91
CA VAL A 96 5.88 11.41 13.63
C VAL A 96 6.37 12.44 12.63
N ILE A 97 6.99 11.96 11.55
CA ILE A 97 7.62 12.77 10.51
C ILE A 97 6.79 12.64 9.25
N GLN A 98 6.12 13.73 8.90
CA GLN A 98 5.41 13.84 7.64
C GLN A 98 6.41 13.95 6.49
N THR A 99 6.20 13.13 5.47
CA THR A 99 7.04 13.11 4.25
C THR A 99 6.18 13.36 3.02
N ARG A 100 6.82 13.74 1.92
CA ARG A 100 6.17 13.86 0.62
C ARG A 100 7.05 13.16 -0.40
N ASN A 101 6.60 12.01 -0.89
CA ASN A 101 7.34 11.33 -1.93
C ASN A 101 7.13 11.99 -3.30
N THR A 102 8.21 12.54 -3.85
CA THR A 102 8.27 13.14 -5.19
C THR A 102 9.32 12.47 -6.06
N ASP A 103 9.78 11.27 -5.68
CA ASP A 103 10.78 10.54 -6.45
C ASP A 103 10.21 10.16 -7.82
N THR A 104 10.98 10.46 -8.87
CA THR A 104 10.61 10.15 -10.26
C THR A 104 11.40 8.98 -10.83
N THR A 105 12.47 8.56 -10.15
CA THR A 105 13.31 7.44 -10.55
C THR A 105 12.70 6.13 -10.10
N GLY A 106 12.15 5.37 -11.06
CA GLY A 106 11.64 4.02 -10.79
C GLY A 106 12.72 2.95 -10.90
N PHE A 107 12.58 1.87 -10.13
CA PHE A 107 13.40 0.65 -10.23
C PHE A 107 12.86 -0.38 -11.25
N GLY A 108 11.93 0.04 -12.12
CA GLY A 108 11.23 -0.85 -13.04
C GLY A 108 10.19 -1.74 -12.36
N THR A 109 9.74 -2.77 -13.07
CA THR A 109 8.65 -3.68 -12.61
C THR A 109 8.97 -5.17 -12.80
N PRO A 110 10.17 -5.66 -12.42
CA PRO A 110 10.57 -7.05 -12.66
C PRO A 110 9.63 -8.07 -11.99
N VAL A 111 9.21 -7.82 -10.73
CA VAL A 111 8.27 -8.70 -10.00
C VAL A 111 6.90 -8.79 -10.71
N CYS A 112 6.42 -7.68 -11.28
CA CYS A 112 5.15 -7.67 -12.02
C CYS A 112 5.21 -8.58 -13.26
N ARG A 113 6.36 -8.61 -13.94
CA ARG A 113 6.58 -9.37 -15.18
C ARG A 113 6.95 -10.83 -14.94
N ALA A 114 7.32 -11.20 -13.72
CA ALA A 114 7.74 -12.54 -13.36
C ALA A 114 6.61 -13.58 -13.37
N ARG A 115 6.95 -14.83 -13.69
CA ARG A 115 6.04 -15.98 -13.50
C ARG A 115 6.01 -16.38 -12.02
N MET A 116 5.05 -15.84 -11.29
CA MET A 116 4.84 -16.09 -9.86
C MET A 116 3.36 -16.32 -9.56
N LYS A 117 3.05 -17.05 -8.48
CA LYS A 117 1.67 -17.10 -7.97
C LYS A 117 1.27 -15.69 -7.54
N LEU A 118 -0.02 -15.36 -7.70
CA LEU A 118 -0.53 -14.02 -7.47
C LEU A 118 -0.22 -13.50 -6.06
N VAL A 119 -0.45 -14.33 -5.03
CA VAL A 119 -0.18 -13.96 -3.63
C VAL A 119 1.31 -13.70 -3.39
N ASP A 120 2.19 -14.58 -3.88
CA ASP A 120 3.63 -14.42 -3.74
C ASP A 120 4.13 -13.13 -4.43
N LYS A 121 3.54 -12.80 -5.58
CA LYS A 121 3.82 -11.56 -6.32
C LYS A 121 3.43 -10.33 -5.51
N PHE A 122 2.23 -10.30 -4.93
CA PHE A 122 1.80 -9.19 -4.07
C PHE A 122 2.73 -9.03 -2.87
N LEU A 123 3.05 -10.12 -2.16
CA LEU A 123 3.94 -10.09 -1.01
C LEU A 123 5.37 -9.65 -1.36
N ALA A 124 5.86 -9.96 -2.56
CA ALA A 124 7.16 -9.51 -3.02
C ALA A 124 7.17 -8.00 -3.35
N ILE A 125 6.08 -7.50 -3.95
CA ILE A 125 5.92 -6.07 -4.23
C ILE A 125 5.83 -5.27 -2.93
N THR A 126 4.98 -5.67 -1.99
CA THR A 126 4.77 -4.90 -0.75
C THR A 126 6.02 -4.89 0.12
N ARG A 127 6.70 -6.03 0.30
CA ARG A 127 7.99 -6.08 1.01
C ARG A 127 9.07 -5.18 0.42
N SER A 128 9.03 -4.92 -0.88
CA SER A 128 10.04 -4.08 -1.53
C SER A 128 9.94 -2.61 -1.19
N VAL A 129 8.82 -2.14 -0.65
CA VAL A 129 8.65 -0.77 -0.16
C VAL A 129 9.66 -0.45 0.96
N GLN A 130 10.09 -1.47 1.70
CA GLN A 130 11.05 -1.33 2.80
C GLN A 130 12.51 -1.40 2.33
N SER A 131 12.78 -1.56 1.02
CA SER A 131 14.13 -1.72 0.46
C SER A 131 14.55 -0.50 -0.35
N PRO A 132 15.77 0.04 -0.16
CA PRO A 132 16.30 1.12 -0.99
C PRO A 132 16.92 0.61 -2.30
N LEU A 133 16.96 -0.71 -2.50
CA LEU A 133 17.63 -1.35 -3.63
C LEU A 133 16.62 -1.75 -4.71
N PRO A 134 17.02 -1.67 -5.99
CA PRO A 134 16.26 -2.28 -7.06
C PRO A 134 16.14 -3.79 -6.83
N HIS A 135 15.08 -4.38 -7.39
CA HIS A 135 14.93 -5.83 -7.43
C HIS A 135 16.00 -6.45 -8.32
N ASP A 136 16.38 -7.68 -7.98
CA ASP A 136 17.19 -8.52 -8.86
C ASP A 136 16.49 -8.72 -10.22
N ASP A 137 17.29 -9.08 -11.23
CA ASP A 137 16.74 -9.40 -12.54
C ASP A 137 15.96 -10.72 -12.48
N ILE A 138 14.66 -10.66 -12.78
CA ILE A 138 13.76 -11.81 -12.74
C ILE A 138 13.26 -12.09 -14.16
N PRO A 139 13.36 -13.36 -14.65
CA PRO A 139 12.90 -13.71 -15.97
C PRO A 139 11.43 -13.30 -16.21
N ALA A 140 11.22 -12.50 -17.25
CA ALA A 140 9.89 -12.08 -17.66
C ALA A 140 9.08 -13.25 -18.23
N CYS A 141 7.76 -13.20 -18.06
CA CYS A 141 6.83 -14.14 -18.65
C CYS A 141 5.77 -13.41 -19.48
N THR A 142 5.22 -14.11 -20.48
CA THR A 142 4.09 -13.60 -21.25
C THR A 142 2.85 -13.56 -20.36
N PRO A 143 2.20 -12.38 -20.19
CA PRO A 143 0.97 -12.29 -19.41
C PRO A 143 -0.16 -13.05 -20.11
N THR A 144 -0.91 -13.85 -19.36
CA THR A 144 -2.06 -14.62 -19.88
C THR A 144 -3.40 -14.07 -19.41
N ALA A 145 -3.40 -13.21 -18.38
CA ALA A 145 -4.58 -12.56 -17.85
C ALA A 145 -4.19 -11.23 -17.17
N GLY A 146 -5.08 -10.25 -17.20
CA GLY A 146 -4.99 -9.02 -16.42
C GLY A 146 -6.01 -9.05 -15.29
N PHE A 147 -5.63 -8.53 -14.12
CA PHE A 147 -6.56 -8.27 -13.01
C PHE A 147 -6.61 -6.76 -12.79
N TRP A 148 -7.81 -6.19 -12.84
CA TRP A 148 -8.02 -4.77 -12.56
C TRP A 148 -8.92 -4.61 -11.34
N GLY A 149 -8.46 -3.88 -10.33
CA GLY A 149 -9.28 -3.53 -9.16
C GLY A 149 -10.40 -2.57 -9.56
N TYR A 150 -11.65 -2.90 -9.23
CA TYR A 150 -12.82 -2.13 -9.63
C TYR A 150 -12.87 -0.77 -8.90
N ARG A 151 -13.04 0.32 -9.66
CA ARG A 151 -13.47 1.63 -9.15
C ARG A 151 -15.00 1.64 -9.16
N HIS A 152 -15.66 1.60 -8.01
CA HIS A 152 -17.09 1.96 -7.98
C HIS A 152 -17.19 3.46 -8.27
N GLY A 153 -17.77 3.83 -9.41
CA GLY A 153 -18.16 5.23 -9.68
C GLY A 153 -17.65 5.89 -10.97
N ILE A 154 -17.32 5.15 -12.03
CA ILE A 154 -17.19 5.76 -13.36
C ILE A 154 -18.45 5.44 -14.16
N SER A 155 -19.32 6.44 -14.30
CA SER A 155 -20.39 6.43 -15.31
C SER A 155 -19.74 6.33 -16.70
N PRO A 156 -20.20 5.43 -17.59
CA PRO A 156 -19.63 5.30 -18.91
C PRO A 156 -20.16 6.43 -19.80
N SER A 157 -19.52 7.58 -19.74
CA SER A 157 -19.58 8.54 -20.84
C SER A 157 -18.16 9.00 -21.14
N SER A 158 -17.73 8.66 -22.36
CA SER A 158 -16.49 9.05 -23.05
C SER A 158 -15.16 8.57 -22.46
N SER A 159 -14.64 7.47 -23.00
CA SER A 159 -13.31 7.47 -23.62
C SER A 159 -13.08 6.14 -24.34
N SER A 160 -12.92 6.26 -25.65
CA SER A 160 -12.44 5.24 -26.57
C SER A 160 -11.04 4.77 -26.17
N PHE A 161 -10.93 3.54 -25.68
CA PHE A 161 -9.67 2.80 -25.63
C PHE A 161 -9.75 1.62 -26.61
N PRO A 162 -8.66 1.30 -27.33
CA PRO A 162 -8.65 0.22 -28.30
C PRO A 162 -8.77 -1.14 -27.58
N THR A 163 -9.79 -1.90 -27.97
CA THR A 163 -9.96 -3.31 -27.59
C THR A 163 -8.74 -4.13 -28.00
N PRO A 164 -8.15 -4.95 -27.10
CA PRO A 164 -7.19 -5.96 -27.52
C PRO A 164 -7.91 -7.04 -28.34
N PRO A 165 -7.22 -7.71 -29.29
CA PRO A 165 -7.85 -8.72 -30.13
C PRO A 165 -8.31 -9.91 -29.28
N MET A 166 -9.63 -10.12 -29.23
CA MET A 166 -10.25 -11.32 -28.66
C MET A 166 -9.90 -12.53 -29.52
N SER A 167 -8.93 -13.34 -29.07
CA SER A 167 -8.88 -14.76 -29.43
C SER A 167 -9.73 -15.53 -28.44
N MET A 168 -10.64 -16.34 -28.98
CA MET A 168 -11.75 -17.00 -28.29
C MET A 168 -11.37 -17.80 -27.05
N ALA A 169 -12.02 -17.50 -25.93
CA ALA A 169 -12.24 -18.42 -24.82
C ALA A 169 -13.74 -18.38 -24.47
N GLY A 170 -14.34 -19.57 -24.27
CA GLY A 170 -15.79 -19.83 -24.30
C GLY A 170 -16.67 -19.07 -23.29
N PRO A 171 -18.01 -19.26 -23.38
CA PRO A 171 -18.97 -18.35 -22.78
C PRO A 171 -19.07 -18.54 -21.26
N ALA A 172 -18.56 -17.57 -20.49
CA ALA A 172 -18.98 -17.39 -19.12
C ALA A 172 -20.37 -16.71 -19.12
N ALA A 173 -21.42 -17.51 -18.92
CA ALA A 173 -22.79 -17.02 -18.82
C ALA A 173 -22.97 -16.16 -17.56
N TRP A 174 -23.06 -14.84 -17.72
CA TRP A 174 -23.46 -13.93 -16.65
C TRP A 174 -24.99 -13.81 -16.66
N LYS A 175 -25.65 -14.41 -15.66
CA LYS A 175 -27.08 -14.22 -15.40
C LYS A 175 -27.30 -12.79 -14.91
N THR A 176 -27.89 -11.95 -15.75
CA THR A 176 -28.44 -10.65 -15.35
C THR A 176 -29.69 -10.88 -14.49
N ARG A 177 -29.70 -10.41 -13.23
CA ARG A 177 -30.94 -10.26 -12.46
C ARG A 177 -31.63 -8.97 -12.91
N PRO A 178 -32.93 -9.00 -13.27
CA PRO A 178 -33.68 -7.76 -13.48
C PRO A 178 -33.92 -7.05 -12.13
N ARG A 179 -33.84 -5.71 -12.16
CA ARG A 179 -34.18 -4.86 -11.01
C ARG A 179 -35.70 -4.83 -10.82
N PRO A 180 -36.20 -4.83 -9.57
CA PRO A 180 -37.62 -4.61 -9.31
C PRO A 180 -37.98 -3.15 -9.58
N THR A 181 -39.15 -2.96 -10.21
CA THR A 181 -39.86 -1.69 -10.41
C THR A 181 -40.45 -1.17 -9.11
#